data_AF-A0AAD9NUW7-F1
#
_entry.id   AF-A0AAD9NUW7-F1
#
_cell.length_a   1.000
_cell.length_b   1.000
_cell.length_c   1.000
_cell.angle_alpha   90.00
_cell.angle_beta   90.00
_cell.angle_gamma   90.00
#
_symmetry.space_group_name_H-M   'P 1'
#
loop_
_entity.id
_entity.type
_entity.pdbx_description
1 polymer ?
#
loop_
_entity_poly.entity_id
_entity_poly.type
_entity_poly.pdbx_seq_one_letter_code
_entity_poly.pdbx_strand_id
1 'polypeptide(L)'
;METFSDNKVVVARWNEHFQKLLNVPGDIDHEALKNIPQRVTKTSLDEIPTLAEMARAIAGLKDGKAPGGDGIPAEVWKHGGDNMFSRLHQLITNAWEVGSVPQAWKDASIVAICNKGDRTDCGNYRGISLLSIAGKIFARILLNRLSTHITPEVVPETQCGF
;
A
#
# COMPACT_ATOMS: atom_id res chain seq x y z
N MET A 1 -17.22 -28.64 17.16
CA MET A 1 -16.66 -27.35 16.70
C MET A 1 -15.41 -27.14 17.54
N GLU A 2 -14.22 -27.29 16.97
CA GLU A 2 -12.96 -27.22 17.73
C GLU A 2 -12.58 -25.75 17.96
N THR A 3 -12.48 -25.36 19.23
CA THR A 3 -11.96 -24.06 19.63
C THR A 3 -10.44 -24.14 19.75
N PHE A 4 -9.72 -23.58 18.78
CA PHE A 4 -8.26 -23.52 18.82
C PHE A 4 -7.80 -22.54 19.91
N SER A 5 -7.12 -23.08 20.92
CA SER A 5 -6.56 -22.29 22.03
C SER A 5 -5.04 -22.09 21.89
N ASP A 6 -4.38 -22.94 21.09
CA ASP A 6 -2.95 -22.82 20.79
C ASP A 6 -2.71 -21.78 19.69
N ASN A 7 -1.92 -20.76 20.02
CA ASN A 7 -1.57 -19.66 19.13
C ASN A 7 -0.92 -20.16 17.81
N LYS A 8 -0.13 -21.24 17.85
CA LYS A 8 0.50 -21.79 16.63
C LYS A 8 -0.54 -22.31 15.65
N VAL A 9 -1.55 -23.01 16.17
CA VAL A 9 -2.64 -23.56 15.35
C VAL A 9 -3.50 -22.43 14.78
N VAL A 10 -3.79 -21.40 15.59
CA VAL A 10 -4.52 -20.20 15.15
C VAL A 10 -3.79 -19.46 14.03
N VAL A 11 -2.48 -19.22 14.19
CA VAL A 11 -1.66 -18.55 13.17
C VAL A 11 -1.58 -19.38 11.88
N ALA A 12 -1.41 -20.70 11.99
CA ALA A 12 -1.39 -21.58 10.81
C ALA A 12 -2.73 -21.54 10.06
N ARG A 13 -3.85 -21.55 10.78
CA ARG A 13 -5.18 -21.46 10.19
C ARG A 13 -5.41 -20.11 9.47
N TRP A 14 -4.98 -19.01 10.06
CA TRP A 14 -5.05 -17.69 9.42
C TRP A 14 -4.16 -17.60 8.19
N ASN A 15 -2.95 -18.14 8.25
CA ASN A 15 -2.03 -18.18 7.12
C ASN A 15 -2.66 -18.94 5.95
N GLU A 16 -3.20 -20.14 6.19
CA GLU A 16 -3.90 -20.93 5.17
C GLU A 16 -5.07 -20.14 4.54
N HIS A 17 -5.89 -19.49 5.36
CA HIS A 17 -7.03 -18.71 4.88
C HIS A 17 -6.61 -17.54 3.99
N PHE A 18 -5.68 -16.69 4.45
CA PHE A 18 -5.25 -15.52 3.69
C PHE A 18 -4.37 -15.87 2.48
N GLN A 19 -3.61 -16.97 2.54
CA GLN A 19 -2.91 -17.49 1.36
C GLN A 19 -3.88 -17.81 0.23
N LYS A 20 -4.96 -18.53 0.53
CA LYS A 20 -5.99 -18.86 -0.45
C LYS A 20 -6.75 -17.63 -0.93
N LEU A 21 -7.04 -16.69 -0.03
CA LEU A 21 -7.84 -15.51 -0.35
C LEU A 21 -7.07 -14.46 -1.18
N LEU A 22 -5.80 -14.22 -0.85
CA LEU A 22 -5.03 -13.10 -1.41
C LEU A 22 -4.15 -13.49 -2.62
N ASN A 23 -3.81 -14.77 -2.77
CA ASN A 23 -2.90 -15.25 -3.82
C ASN A 23 -3.65 -16.08 -4.89
N VAL A 24 -4.84 -15.62 -5.29
CA VAL A 24 -5.58 -16.23 -6.39
C VAL A 24 -4.86 -15.87 -7.71
N PRO A 25 -4.43 -16.85 -8.52
CA PRO A 25 -3.81 -16.57 -9.80
C PRO A 25 -4.83 -15.90 -10.72
N GLY A 26 -4.46 -14.75 -11.28
CA GLY A 26 -5.23 -14.09 -12.34
C GLY A 26 -4.85 -14.66 -13.69
N ASP A 27 -5.85 -14.83 -14.56
CA ASP A 27 -5.62 -15.06 -15.99
C ASP A 27 -5.61 -13.71 -16.70
N ILE A 28 -4.63 -13.48 -17.57
CA ILE A 28 -4.45 -12.22 -18.30
C ILE A 28 -4.62 -12.51 -19.79
N ASP A 29 -5.68 -11.96 -20.37
CA ASP A 29 -5.86 -11.97 -21.82
C ASP A 29 -4.85 -11.01 -22.49
N HIS A 30 -3.80 -11.58 -23.07
CA HIS A 30 -2.79 -10.81 -23.80
C HIS A 30 -3.32 -10.15 -25.07
N GLU A 31 -4.40 -10.65 -25.68
CA GLU A 31 -5.01 -9.99 -26.84
C GLU A 31 -5.75 -8.72 -26.40
N ALA A 32 -6.44 -8.75 -25.25
CA ALA A 32 -7.02 -7.55 -24.67
C ALA A 32 -5.97 -6.44 -24.42
N LEU A 33 -4.77 -6.80 -23.94
CA LEU A 33 -3.68 -5.85 -23.71
C LEU A 33 -3.22 -5.14 -24.99
N LYS A 34 -3.14 -5.85 -26.11
CA LYS A 34 -2.75 -5.27 -27.41
C LYS A 34 -3.75 -4.23 -27.91
N ASN A 35 -5.01 -4.36 -27.49
CA ASN A 35 -6.10 -3.47 -27.90
C ASN A 35 -6.23 -2.23 -27.01
N ILE A 36 -5.42 -2.07 -25.96
CA ILE A 36 -5.46 -0.88 -25.09
C ILE A 36 -4.90 0.32 -25.85
N PRO A 37 -5.70 1.40 -26.04
CA PRO A 37 -5.22 2.61 -26.71
C PRO A 37 -4.04 3.23 -25.96
N GLN A 38 -2.92 3.38 -26.65
CA GLN A 38 -1.74 4.03 -26.10
C GLN A 38 -1.95 5.55 -26.03
N ARG A 39 -1.51 6.16 -24.94
CA ARG A 39 -1.55 7.62 -24.72
C ARG A 39 -0.15 8.21 -24.83
N VAL A 40 -0.07 9.53 -24.97
CA VAL A 40 1.20 10.25 -25.00
C VAL A 40 1.96 10.01 -23.69
N THR A 41 3.24 9.63 -23.81
CA THR A 41 4.12 9.45 -22.67
C THR A 41 4.32 10.77 -21.93
N LYS A 42 4.07 10.78 -20.62
CA LYS A 42 4.27 11.94 -19.74
C LYS A 42 5.60 11.80 -19.01
N THR A 43 6.68 12.30 -19.62
CA THR A 43 8.05 12.22 -19.07
C THR A 43 8.19 12.92 -17.73
N SER A 44 7.39 13.96 -17.46
CA SER A 44 7.38 14.65 -16.16
C SER A 44 7.02 13.75 -14.98
N LEU A 45 6.33 12.62 -15.22
CA LEU A 45 6.01 11.66 -14.16
C LEU A 45 7.25 10.90 -13.67
N ASP A 46 8.31 10.85 -14.47
CA ASP A 46 9.56 10.14 -14.20
C ASP A 46 10.60 11.01 -13.46
N GLU A 47 10.33 12.31 -13.33
CA GLU A 47 11.20 13.24 -12.60
C GLU A 47 11.34 12.85 -11.13
N ILE A 48 12.53 13.03 -10.55
CA ILE A 48 12.78 12.66 -9.15
C ILE A 48 11.79 13.37 -8.21
N PRO A 49 11.18 12.65 -7.24
CA PRO A 49 10.30 13.24 -6.24
C PRO A 49 10.93 14.41 -5.48
N THR A 50 10.23 15.54 -5.49
CA THR A 50 10.68 16.76 -4.79
C THR A 50 10.41 16.67 -3.29
N LEU A 51 11.16 17.46 -2.50
CA LEU A 51 10.90 17.62 -1.06
C LEU A 51 9.46 18.14 -0.81
N ALA A 52 8.95 19.01 -1.67
CA ALA A 52 7.59 19.54 -1.56
C ALA A 52 6.53 18.45 -1.75
N GLU A 53 6.73 17.52 -2.67
CA GLU A 53 5.84 16.36 -2.85
C GLU A 53 5.86 15.45 -1.64
N MET A 54 7.04 15.19 -1.09
CA MET A 54 7.18 14.38 0.13
C MET A 54 6.52 15.06 1.33
N ALA A 55 6.70 16.38 1.50
CA ALA A 55 6.04 17.16 2.55
C ALA A 55 4.51 17.08 2.44
N ARG A 56 3.95 17.25 1.23
CA ARG A 56 2.51 17.08 0.98
C ARG A 56 2.04 15.67 1.30
N ALA A 57 2.80 14.64 0.93
CA ALA A 57 2.47 13.26 1.23
C ALA A 57 2.45 12.97 2.74
N ILE A 58 3.42 13.49 3.49
CA ILE A 58 3.49 13.36 4.96
C ILE A 58 2.34 14.12 5.63
N ALA A 59 2.04 15.34 5.18
CA ALA A 59 0.93 16.13 5.70
C ALA A 59 -0.43 15.43 5.54
N GLY A 60 -0.60 14.63 4.47
CA GLY A 60 -1.80 13.85 4.22
C GLY A 60 -1.96 12.57 5.07
N LEU A 61 -0.96 12.21 5.88
CA LEU A 61 -1.06 11.04 6.77
C LEU A 61 -2.07 11.31 7.90
N LYS A 62 -2.75 10.24 8.36
CA LYS A 62 -3.65 10.30 9.51
C LYS A 62 -2.91 9.85 10.77
N ASP A 63 -3.14 10.56 11.87
CA ASP A 63 -2.59 10.23 13.18
C ASP A 63 -3.39 9.10 13.85
N GLY A 64 -2.79 8.47 14.85
CA GLY A 64 -3.37 7.39 15.64
C GLY A 64 -3.63 6.12 14.83
N LYS A 65 -2.93 5.93 13.71
CA LYS A 65 -3.03 4.72 12.88
C LYS A 65 -1.93 3.74 13.22
N ALA A 66 -2.26 2.45 13.18
CA ALA A 66 -1.30 1.39 13.44
C ALA A 66 -0.15 1.44 12.40
N PRO A 67 1.11 1.33 12.86
CA PRO A 67 2.26 1.24 11.97
C PRO A 67 2.30 -0.11 11.24
N GLY A 68 3.21 -0.23 10.27
CA GLY A 68 3.54 -1.52 9.66
C GLY A 68 4.40 -2.39 10.58
N GLY A 69 4.98 -3.45 10.02
CA GLY A 69 5.86 -4.35 10.75
C GLY A 69 7.13 -3.69 11.31
N ASP A 70 7.52 -2.52 10.80
CA ASP A 70 8.63 -1.71 11.31
C ASP A 70 8.33 -0.96 12.61
N GLY A 71 7.05 -0.88 13.01
CA GLY A 71 6.63 -0.20 14.23
C GLY A 71 6.75 1.33 14.20
N ILE A 72 7.08 1.95 13.05
CA ILE A 72 7.28 3.40 12.96
C ILE A 72 5.96 4.09 12.59
N PRO A 73 5.34 4.87 13.50
CA PRO A 73 4.05 5.49 13.26
C PRO A 73 4.15 6.78 12.43
N ALA A 74 3.03 7.30 11.96
CA ALA A 74 2.97 8.48 11.08
C ALA A 74 3.55 9.74 11.75
N GLU A 75 3.35 9.86 13.06
CA GLU A 75 3.75 10.97 13.91
C GLU A 75 5.26 11.16 13.93
N VAL A 76 6.03 10.06 13.84
CA VAL A 76 7.51 10.13 13.73
C VAL A 76 7.91 10.81 12.43
N TRP A 77 7.21 10.56 11.32
CA TRP A 77 7.49 11.22 10.05
C TRP A 77 7.03 12.67 10.01
N LYS A 78 5.95 13.00 10.73
CA LYS A 78 5.43 14.37 10.83
C LYS A 78 6.26 15.25 11.76
N HIS A 79 6.80 14.70 12.84
CA HIS A 79 7.42 15.45 13.93
C HIS A 79 8.89 15.10 14.16
N GLY A 80 9.48 14.21 13.36
CA GLY A 80 10.88 13.77 13.47
C GLY A 80 11.93 14.81 13.03
N GLY A 81 11.48 15.99 12.59
CA GLY A 81 12.35 17.10 12.20
C GLY A 81 13.14 16.87 10.90
N ASP A 82 14.00 17.85 10.59
CA ASP A 82 14.70 17.94 9.29
C ASP A 82 15.61 16.74 9.01
N ASN A 83 16.23 16.17 10.04
CA ASN A 83 17.09 15.00 9.89
C ASN A 83 16.28 13.78 9.42
N MET A 84 15.13 13.49 10.05
CA MET A 84 14.27 12.37 9.64
C MET A 84 13.71 12.61 8.24
N PHE A 85 13.29 13.84 7.97
CA PHE A 85 12.78 14.26 6.68
C PHE A 85 13.83 14.06 5.56
N SER A 86 15.05 14.55 5.75
CA SER A 86 16.15 14.40 4.81
C SER A 86 16.50 12.93 4.54
N ARG A 87 16.56 12.10 5.59
CA ARG A 87 16.86 10.67 5.45
C ARG A 87 15.77 9.92 4.67
N LEU A 88 14.50 10.25 4.92
CA LEU A 88 13.40 9.66 4.17
C LEU A 88 13.46 10.09 2.70
N HIS A 89 13.74 11.36 2.42
CA HIS A 89 13.87 11.85 1.04
C HIS A 89 14.96 11.10 0.29
N GLN A 90 16.16 10.96 0.89
CA GLN A 90 17.25 10.17 0.32
C GLN A 90 16.83 8.73 0.01
N LEU A 91 16.08 8.10 0.91
CA LEU A 91 15.61 6.73 0.71
C LEU A 91 14.60 6.64 -0.45
N ILE A 92 13.69 7.61 -0.56
CA ILE A 92 12.70 7.70 -1.64
C ILE A 92 13.37 7.97 -2.98
N THR A 93 14.32 8.90 -3.05
CA THR A 93 15.03 9.21 -4.31
C THR A 93 15.88 8.03 -4.75
N ASN A 94 16.57 7.35 -3.83
CA ASN A 94 17.34 6.16 -4.15
C ASN A 94 16.43 5.04 -4.67
N ALA A 95 15.27 4.81 -4.03
CA ALA A 95 14.30 3.82 -4.50
C ALA A 95 13.75 4.16 -5.90
N TRP A 96 13.59 5.46 -6.19
CA TRP A 96 13.17 5.96 -7.48
C TRP A 96 14.22 5.67 -8.57
N GLU A 97 15.46 6.10 -8.35
CA GLU A 97 16.55 5.98 -9.32
C GLU A 97 16.93 4.52 -9.60
N VAL A 98 16.90 3.66 -8.58
CA VAL A 98 17.18 2.22 -8.73
C VAL A 98 15.99 1.48 -9.37
N GLY A 99 14.79 2.07 -9.36
CA GLY A 99 13.57 1.41 -9.84
C GLY A 99 13.11 0.26 -8.93
N SER A 100 13.52 0.27 -7.66
CA SER A 100 13.13 -0.76 -6.69
C SER A 100 12.98 -0.19 -5.29
N VAL A 101 11.98 -0.68 -4.55
CA VAL A 101 11.73 -0.27 -3.16
C VAL A 101 12.25 -1.31 -2.16
N PRO A 102 12.60 -0.90 -0.92
CA PRO A 102 12.95 -1.82 0.15
C PRO A 102 11.91 -2.91 0.37
N GLN A 103 12.34 -4.14 0.70
CA GLN A 103 11.43 -5.25 0.97
C GLN A 103 10.45 -4.93 2.12
N ALA A 104 10.92 -4.23 3.16
CA ALA A 104 10.09 -3.79 4.28
C ALA A 104 8.92 -2.86 3.87
N TRP A 105 8.98 -2.22 2.70
CA TRP A 105 7.86 -1.43 2.18
C TRP A 105 6.82 -2.27 1.43
N LYS A 106 7.22 -3.45 0.95
CA LYS A 106 6.37 -4.41 0.24
C LYS A 106 5.69 -5.39 1.20
N ASP A 107 6.36 -5.73 2.28
CA ASP A 107 5.84 -6.65 3.29
C ASP A 107 4.69 -6.00 4.09
N ALA A 108 3.62 -6.77 4.30
CA ALA A 108 2.47 -6.35 5.09
C ALA A 108 2.21 -7.33 6.24
N SER A 109 1.93 -6.80 7.43
CA SER A 109 1.37 -7.61 8.52
C SER A 109 -0.14 -7.66 8.38
N ILE A 110 -0.71 -8.86 8.23
CA ILE A 110 -2.16 -9.04 8.12
C ILE A 110 -2.77 -9.18 9.51
N VAL A 111 -3.71 -8.29 9.83
CA VAL A 111 -4.51 -8.36 11.05
C VAL A 111 -5.92 -8.79 10.68
N ALA A 112 -6.37 -9.93 11.22
CA ALA A 112 -7.74 -10.40 11.05
C ALA A 112 -8.69 -9.64 11.98
N ILE A 113 -9.69 -8.95 11.42
CA ILE A 113 -10.74 -8.27 12.18
C ILE A 113 -12.07 -8.96 11.91
N CYS A 114 -12.74 -9.41 12.99
CA CYS A 114 -14.04 -10.03 12.90
C CYS A 114 -15.08 -9.02 12.40
N ASN A 115 -15.82 -9.40 11.36
CA ASN A 115 -17.04 -8.73 10.95
C ASN A 115 -18.22 -9.29 11.76
N LYS A 116 -19.45 -9.11 11.27
CA LYS A 116 -20.64 -9.78 11.83
C LYS A 116 -20.64 -11.26 11.41
N GLY A 117 -21.17 -12.12 12.26
CA GLY A 117 -21.30 -13.56 11.97
C GLY A 117 -20.68 -14.43 13.07
N ASP A 118 -20.51 -15.72 12.74
CA ASP A 118 -19.86 -16.69 13.60
C ASP A 118 -18.36 -16.42 13.69
N ARG A 119 -17.84 -16.29 14.91
CA ARG A 119 -16.43 -16.03 15.21
C ARG A 119 -15.54 -17.23 14.92
N THR A 120 -16.11 -18.42 14.77
CA THR A 120 -15.36 -19.65 14.45
C THR A 120 -15.09 -19.81 12.96
N ASP A 121 -15.78 -19.05 12.11
CA ASP A 121 -15.60 -19.05 10.66
C ASP A 121 -14.65 -17.93 10.22
N CYS A 122 -13.52 -18.31 9.63
CA CYS A 122 -12.53 -17.37 9.07
C CYS A 122 -13.12 -16.47 7.99
N GLY A 123 -14.14 -16.92 7.24
CA GLY A 123 -14.82 -16.13 6.22
C GLY A 123 -15.52 -14.89 6.76
N ASN A 124 -15.85 -14.87 8.06
CA ASN A 124 -16.43 -13.71 8.72
C ASN A 124 -15.39 -12.68 9.17
N TYR A 125 -14.11 -12.82 8.80
CA TYR A 125 -13.05 -11.87 9.14
C TYR A 125 -12.52 -11.18 7.89
N ARG A 126 -12.23 -9.89 8.03
CA ARG A 126 -11.49 -9.13 7.02
C ARG A 126 -10.02 -9.07 7.41
N GLY A 127 -9.13 -9.35 6.47
CA GLY A 127 -7.69 -9.09 6.62
C GLY A 127 -7.39 -7.62 6.37
N ILE A 128 -6.74 -6.95 7.32
CA ILE A 128 -6.21 -5.60 7.13
C ILE A 128 -4.70 -5.67 7.01
N SER A 129 -4.18 -5.19 5.89
CA SER A 129 -2.75 -5.07 5.65
C SER A 129 -2.16 -3.84 6.34
N LEU A 130 -1.25 -4.07 7.29
CA LEU A 130 -0.44 -3.04 7.90
C LEU A 130 0.91 -2.95 7.17
N LEU A 131 1.02 -1.97 6.29
CA LEU A 131 2.23 -1.63 5.53
C LEU A 131 3.05 -0.53 6.24
N SER A 132 4.36 -0.53 6.00
CA SER A 132 5.28 0.54 6.44
C SER A 132 4.75 1.92 6.04
N ILE A 133 4.83 2.87 6.97
CA ILE A 133 4.40 4.24 6.70
C ILE A 133 5.30 4.93 5.66
N ALA A 134 6.60 4.62 5.65
CA ALA A 134 7.53 5.12 4.63
C ALA A 134 7.12 4.66 3.21
N GLY A 135 6.77 3.37 3.07
CA GLY A 135 6.22 2.84 1.82
C GLY A 135 4.89 3.51 1.41
N LYS A 136 4.01 3.82 2.38
CA LYS A 136 2.78 4.58 2.11
C LYS A 136 3.05 6.02 1.68
N ILE A 137 4.07 6.67 2.21
CA ILE A 137 4.49 8.02 1.77
C ILE A 137 4.94 7.97 0.32
N PHE A 138 5.78 7.00 -0.05
CA PHE A 138 6.19 6.76 -1.43
C PHE A 138 4.99 6.54 -2.37
N ALA A 139 4.10 5.61 -2.01
CA ALA A 139 2.88 5.35 -2.77
C ALA A 139 1.95 6.57 -2.87
N ARG A 140 1.92 7.42 -1.83
CA ARG A 140 1.14 8.67 -1.84
C ARG A 140 1.72 9.70 -2.82
N ILE A 141 3.04 9.80 -2.94
CA ILE A 141 3.68 10.64 -3.95
C ILE A 141 3.26 10.19 -5.35
N LEU A 142 3.38 8.89 -5.64
CA LEU A 142 2.92 8.30 -6.90
C LEU A 142 1.44 8.61 -7.15
N LEU A 143 0.58 8.32 -6.18
CA LEU A 143 -0.85 8.58 -6.28
C LEU A 143 -1.14 10.04 -6.61
N ASN A 144 -0.52 10.99 -5.91
CA ASN A 144 -0.75 12.42 -6.16
C ASN A 144 -0.38 12.80 -7.59
N ARG A 145 0.74 12.30 -8.12
CA ARG A 145 1.15 12.55 -9.52
C ARG A 145 0.16 11.93 -10.51
N LEU A 146 -0.20 10.66 -10.32
CA LEU A 146 -1.14 9.96 -11.19
C LEU A 146 -2.53 10.62 -11.14
N SER A 147 -3.00 11.06 -9.97
CA SER A 147 -4.27 11.74 -9.82
C SER A 147 -4.30 13.09 -10.52
N THR A 148 -3.22 13.86 -10.46
CA THR A 148 -3.14 15.15 -11.15
C THR A 148 -3.05 15.00 -12.67
N HIS A 149 -2.29 14.01 -13.15
CA HIS A 149 -1.94 13.94 -14.57
C HIS A 149 -2.73 12.88 -15.36
N ILE A 150 -3.25 11.83 -14.74
CA ILE A 150 -3.85 10.69 -15.46
C ILE A 150 -5.35 10.62 -15.23
N THR A 151 -5.83 10.80 -13.99
CA THR A 151 -7.25 10.65 -13.66
C THR A 151 -8.18 11.44 -14.59
N PRO A 152 -7.93 12.72 -14.92
CA PRO A 152 -8.82 13.50 -15.79
C PRO A 152 -8.98 12.96 -17.22
N GLU A 153 -8.02 12.18 -17.70
CA GLU A 153 -7.98 11.68 -19.09
C GLU A 153 -8.37 10.20 -19.23
N VAL A 154 -8.37 9.46 -18.11
CA VAL A 154 -8.51 8.01 -18.13
C VAL A 154 -9.75 7.54 -17.37
N VAL A 155 -10.10 8.22 -16.28
CA VAL A 155 -11.17 7.76 -15.39
C VAL A 155 -12.50 8.35 -15.86
N PRO A 156 -13.47 7.51 -16.31
CA PRO A 156 -14.78 8.00 -16.72
C PRO A 156 -15.60 8.45 -15.52
N GLU A 157 -16.58 9.33 -15.75
CA GLU A 157 -17.50 9.83 -14.70
C GLU A 157 -18.29 8.70 -14.02
N THR A 158 -18.50 7.60 -14.72
CA THR A 158 -19.20 6.41 -14.21
C THR A 158 -18.36 5.56 -13.24
N GLN A 159 -17.07 5.84 -13.10
CA GLN A 159 -16.20 5.12 -12.16
C GLN A 159 -16.43 5.62 -10.74
N CYS A 160 -17.21 4.85 -9.96
CA CYS A 160 -17.56 5.19 -8.57
C CYS A 160 -16.77 4.40 -7.52
N GLY A 161 -15.92 3.45 -7.93
CA GLY A 161 -14.99 2.70 -7.08
C GLY A 161 -13.57 3.25 -7.16
N PHE A 162 -12.75 2.96 -6.14
CA PHE A 162 -11.30 3.24 -6.18
C PHE A 162 -10.62 2.56 -7.37
#